data_AF-A0A6C0BG07-F1
#
_entry.id   AF-A0A6C0BG07-F1
#
_cell.length_a   1.000
_cell.length_b   1.000
_cell.length_c   1.000
_cell.angle_alpha   90.00
_cell.angle_beta   90.00
_cell.angle_gamma   90.00
#
_symmetry.space_group_name_H-M   'P 1'
#
loop_
_entity.id
_entity.type
_entity.pdbx_description
1 polymer ?
#
loop_
_entity_poly.entity_id
_entity_poly.type
_entity_poly.pdbx_seq_one_letter_code
_entity_poly.pdbx_strand_id
1 'polypeptide(L)'
;MSVYFESAYCAGTINYDNDIDRQISVKGRINENIKDNKLYFVAASPPDYRATFTGSGLPFHSQIQAFQNTPNKGSIDINGYGEEFEIKLIMPNSYYVGLGTVVVPPTLYLEYVNQFDVKRNISVKLSYGIPYRSLTWPGPGQNTAPRANVMFYGTQFNLPVRSQEQILRDSCYPVQNKMDSDFWGLKPPL
;
A
#
# COMPACT_ATOMS: atom_id res chain seq x y z
N MET A 1 5.62 14.22 4.83
CA MET A 1 6.53 13.25 5.50
C MET A 1 7.32 12.52 4.41
N SER A 2 8.58 12.13 4.62
CA SER A 2 9.37 11.39 3.62
C SER A 2 9.73 9.98 4.09
N VAL A 3 9.64 8.99 3.21
CA VAL A 3 9.96 7.58 3.48
C VAL A 3 10.96 7.06 2.46
N TYR A 4 12.01 6.42 2.91
CA TYR A 4 13.03 5.81 2.04
C TYR A 4 12.59 4.43 1.55
N PHE A 5 12.91 4.11 0.29
CA PHE A 5 12.76 2.78 -0.26
C PHE A 5 14.04 2.35 -0.99
N GLU A 6 14.34 1.05 -0.90
CA GLU A 6 15.47 0.44 -1.57
C GLU A 6 15.06 -0.90 -2.17
N SER A 7 15.53 -1.13 -3.39
CA SER A 7 15.40 -2.33 -4.18
C SER A 7 16.74 -2.61 -4.85
N ALA A 8 16.96 -3.84 -5.31
CA ALA A 8 18.19 -4.23 -6.01
C ALA A 8 18.56 -3.30 -7.17
N TYR A 9 17.56 -2.68 -7.81
CA TYR A 9 17.73 -1.88 -9.03
C TYR A 9 17.43 -0.39 -8.85
N CYS A 10 16.79 0.00 -7.74
CA CYS A 10 16.34 1.37 -7.54
C CYS A 10 16.34 1.73 -6.05
N ALA A 11 16.77 2.94 -5.73
CA ALA A 11 16.70 3.50 -4.40
C ALA A 11 16.16 4.93 -4.47
N GLY A 12 15.42 5.35 -3.45
CA GLY A 12 14.78 6.65 -3.48
C GLY A 12 13.99 7.02 -2.23
N THR A 13 13.28 8.13 -2.34
CA THR A 13 12.44 8.69 -1.29
C THR A 13 11.05 9.00 -1.82
N ILE A 14 10.04 8.61 -1.05
CA ILE A 14 8.63 8.94 -1.26
C ILE A 14 8.29 10.12 -0.36
N ASN A 15 7.87 11.23 -0.94
CA ASN A 15 7.37 12.38 -0.20
C ASN A 15 5.85 12.42 -0.29
N TYR A 16 5.21 12.31 0.87
CA TYR A 16 3.78 12.53 1.01
C TYR A 16 3.56 14.01 1.23
N ASP A 17 2.85 14.64 0.29
CA ASP A 17 2.35 15.99 0.48
C ASP A 17 1.20 15.97 1.49
N ASN A 18 1.11 17.01 2.32
CA ASN A 18 0.04 17.13 3.31
C ASN A 18 -1.23 17.74 2.69
N ASP A 19 -1.24 17.93 1.37
CA ASP A 19 -2.27 18.66 0.65
C ASP A 19 -3.56 17.86 0.44
N ILE A 20 -4.66 18.57 0.21
CA ILE A 20 -6.03 18.04 0.06
C ILE A 20 -6.14 17.01 -1.07
N ASP A 21 -5.30 17.16 -2.10
CA ASP A 21 -5.32 16.37 -3.34
C ASP A 21 -4.65 15.00 -3.23
N ARG A 22 -4.09 14.65 -2.05
CA ARG A 22 -3.44 13.35 -1.78
C ARG A 22 -2.37 13.00 -2.82
N GLN A 23 -1.63 14.01 -3.25
CA GLN A 23 -0.54 13.84 -4.19
C GLN A 23 0.70 13.31 -3.47
N ILE A 24 1.42 12.42 -4.13
CA ILE A 24 2.69 11.90 -3.67
C ILE A 24 3.74 12.13 -4.74
N SER A 25 4.96 12.47 -4.33
CA SER A 25 6.11 12.52 -5.22
C SER A 25 7.09 11.41 -4.87
N VAL A 26 7.41 10.58 -5.86
CA VAL A 26 8.38 9.50 -5.74
C VAL A 26 9.64 9.95 -6.46
N LYS A 27 10.70 10.18 -5.69
CA LYS A 27 12.03 10.49 -6.21
C LYS A 27 12.92 9.28 -6.07
N GLY A 28 13.71 8.97 -7.08
CA GLY A 28 14.64 7.86 -7.00
C GLY A 28 15.66 7.85 -8.10
N ARG A 29 16.61 6.94 -7.99
CA ARG A 29 17.64 6.67 -8.99
C ARG A 29 17.61 5.21 -9.39
N ILE A 30 17.92 4.92 -10.64
CA ILE A 30 18.06 3.56 -11.16
C ILE A 30 19.57 3.25 -11.24
N ASN A 31 19.97 2.09 -10.70
CA ASN A 31 21.38 1.68 -10.60
C ASN A 31 21.88 0.98 -11.89
N GLU A 32 21.11 1.02 -12.98
CA GLU A 32 21.39 0.37 -14.26
C GLU A 32 21.15 1.34 -15.42
N ASN A 33 21.80 1.12 -16.55
CA ASN A 33 21.52 1.88 -17.78
C ASN A 33 20.24 1.41 -18.45
N ILE A 34 19.39 2.37 -18.81
CA ILE A 34 18.11 2.10 -19.46
C ILE A 34 18.30 2.21 -20.98
N LYS A 35 17.78 1.23 -21.71
CA LYS A 35 17.71 1.28 -23.17
C LYS A 35 16.64 2.29 -23.59
N ASP A 36 16.93 3.10 -24.61
CA ASP A 36 16.06 4.16 -25.12
C ASP A 36 15.71 5.25 -24.10
N ASN A 37 16.39 5.29 -22.95
CA ASN A 37 16.18 6.26 -21.88
C ASN A 37 14.73 6.33 -21.37
N LYS A 38 13.89 5.32 -21.60
CA LYS A 38 12.46 5.35 -21.25
C LYS A 38 12.15 4.51 -20.04
N LEU A 39 11.67 5.17 -18.98
CA LEU A 39 11.10 4.53 -17.80
C LEU A 39 9.58 4.62 -17.86
N TYR A 40 8.91 3.47 -17.89
CA TYR A 40 7.45 3.41 -17.77
C TYR A 40 7.06 3.24 -16.31
N PHE A 41 6.00 3.91 -15.90
CA PHE A 41 5.44 3.75 -14.57
C PHE A 41 3.94 3.55 -14.63
N VAL A 42 3.44 2.73 -13.72
CA VAL A 42 2.01 2.49 -13.56
C VAL A 42 1.68 2.19 -12.10
N ALA A 43 0.61 2.78 -11.60
CA ALA A 43 0.03 2.45 -10.31
C ALA A 43 -1.50 2.36 -10.41
N ALA A 44 -2.12 1.76 -9.39
CA ALA A 44 -3.57 1.67 -9.30
C ALA A 44 -4.23 3.05 -9.27
N SER A 45 -5.51 3.09 -9.64
CA SER A 45 -6.35 4.28 -9.49
C SER A 45 -6.44 4.72 -8.02
N PRO A 46 -6.72 6.01 -7.75
CA PRO A 46 -6.89 6.50 -6.38
C PRO A 46 -8.12 5.89 -5.69
N PRO A 47 -8.20 5.93 -4.34
CA PRO A 47 -9.36 5.41 -3.63
C PRO A 47 -10.60 6.28 -3.84
N ASP A 48 -11.76 5.63 -3.91
CA ASP A 48 -13.06 6.31 -3.86
C ASP A 48 -13.37 6.74 -2.43
N TYR A 49 -13.67 8.02 -2.23
CA TYR A 49 -14.12 8.52 -0.94
C TYR A 49 -15.60 8.85 -0.98
N ARG A 50 -16.39 8.11 -0.19
CA ARG A 50 -17.85 8.24 -0.09
C ARG A 50 -18.24 8.76 1.29
N ALA A 51 -19.51 9.13 1.44
CA ALA A 51 -20.06 9.67 2.69
C ALA A 51 -20.01 8.68 3.87
N THR A 52 -20.07 7.37 3.61
CA THR A 52 -20.06 6.35 4.66
C THR A 52 -18.67 5.74 4.84
N PHE A 53 -18.34 5.42 6.08
CA PHE A 53 -17.10 4.75 6.44
C PHE A 53 -16.90 3.44 5.67
N THR A 54 -17.95 2.62 5.59
CA THR A 54 -17.93 1.30 4.95
C THR A 54 -17.84 1.37 3.42
N GLY A 55 -18.28 2.47 2.81
CA GLY A 55 -18.26 2.64 1.35
C GLY A 55 -17.04 3.39 0.81
N SER A 56 -16.11 3.78 1.68
CA SER A 56 -15.04 4.73 1.38
C SER A 56 -13.67 4.08 1.57
N GLY A 57 -12.76 4.22 0.60
CA GLY A 57 -11.39 3.71 0.66
C GLY A 57 -11.26 2.19 0.59
N LEU A 58 -12.24 1.49 0.01
CA LEU A 58 -12.19 0.03 -0.16
C LEU A 58 -11.17 -0.36 -1.23
N PRO A 59 -10.39 -1.45 -1.06
CA PRO A 59 -9.56 -1.99 -2.12
C PRO A 59 -10.38 -2.38 -3.36
N PHE A 60 -9.79 -2.25 -4.54
CA PHE A 60 -10.39 -2.74 -5.78
C PHE A 60 -10.49 -4.26 -5.79
N HIS A 61 -11.53 -4.80 -6.43
CA HIS A 61 -11.80 -6.24 -6.43
C HIS A 61 -10.76 -7.06 -7.19
N SER A 62 -10.02 -6.45 -8.12
CA SER A 62 -9.00 -7.11 -8.93
C SER A 62 -7.98 -6.11 -9.48
N GLN A 63 -6.83 -6.64 -9.91
CA GLN A 63 -5.84 -5.86 -10.66
C GLN A 63 -6.42 -5.25 -11.94
N ILE A 64 -7.23 -6.00 -12.69
CA ILE A 64 -7.82 -5.51 -13.96
C ILE A 64 -8.62 -4.23 -13.70
N GLN A 65 -9.45 -4.22 -12.65
CA GLN A 65 -10.21 -3.04 -12.25
C GLN A 65 -9.31 -1.91 -11.77
N ALA A 66 -8.32 -2.22 -10.91
CA ALA A 66 -7.47 -1.22 -10.30
C ALA A 66 -6.65 -0.41 -11.31
N PHE A 67 -6.27 -1.04 -12.42
CA PHE A 67 -5.45 -0.42 -13.48
C PHE A 67 -6.26 0.08 -14.67
N GLN A 68 -7.58 -0.17 -14.70
CA GLN A 68 -8.45 0.30 -15.76
C GLN A 68 -8.52 1.83 -15.73
N ASN A 69 -8.06 2.47 -16.81
CA ASN A 69 -8.06 3.93 -16.98
C ASN A 69 -7.44 4.70 -15.79
N THR A 70 -6.44 4.10 -15.13
CA THR A 70 -5.74 4.78 -14.04
C THR A 70 -5.09 6.08 -14.53
N PRO A 71 -5.24 7.20 -13.77
CA PRO A 71 -4.52 8.44 -14.05
C PRO A 71 -3.02 8.30 -13.72
N ASN A 72 -2.66 7.30 -12.91
CA ASN A 72 -1.30 7.06 -12.43
C ASN A 72 -0.51 6.19 -13.41
N LYS A 73 -0.46 6.57 -14.69
CA LYS A 73 0.33 5.89 -15.72
C LYS A 73 1.06 6.90 -16.59
N GLY A 74 2.26 6.55 -17.03
CA GLY A 74 3.04 7.40 -17.92
C GLY A 74 4.42 6.86 -18.23
N SER A 75 5.21 7.68 -18.90
CA SER A 75 6.62 7.43 -19.16
C SER A 75 7.43 8.68 -18.85
N ILE A 76 8.65 8.48 -18.35
CA ILE A 76 9.63 9.54 -18.10
C ILE A 76 10.89 9.18 -18.88
N ASP A 77 11.48 10.19 -19.51
CA ASP A 77 12.77 10.05 -20.16
C ASP A 77 13.88 10.32 -19.12
N ILE A 78 14.84 9.40 -19.00
CA ILE A 78 15.99 9.45 -18.08
C ILE A 78 17.26 9.54 -18.92
N ASN A 79 17.89 10.71 -18.89
CA ASN A 79 19.10 11.08 -19.62
C ASN A 79 20.39 10.55 -18.95
N GLY A 80 20.45 9.24 -18.69
CA GLY A 80 21.70 8.54 -18.40
C GLY A 80 21.77 7.82 -17.05
N TYR A 81 22.97 7.30 -16.76
CA TYR A 81 23.24 6.50 -15.56
C TYR A 81 23.14 7.32 -14.28
N GLY A 82 22.29 6.88 -13.34
CA GLY A 82 22.22 7.47 -12.00
C GLY A 82 21.49 8.82 -11.93
N GLU A 83 20.80 9.25 -12.99
CA GLU A 83 19.94 10.42 -12.93
C GLU A 83 18.71 10.16 -12.04
N GLU A 84 18.29 11.20 -11.32
CA GLU A 84 17.12 11.16 -10.47
C GLU A 84 15.86 11.35 -11.30
N PHE A 85 14.89 10.45 -11.14
CA PHE A 85 13.54 10.64 -11.65
C PHE A 85 12.64 11.20 -10.56
N GLU A 86 11.65 12.01 -10.95
CA GLU A 86 10.57 12.46 -10.09
C GLU A 86 9.23 12.09 -10.74
N ILE A 87 8.48 11.19 -10.09
CA ILE A 87 7.14 10.80 -10.53
C ILE A 87 6.14 11.41 -9.55
N LYS A 88 5.20 12.21 -10.05
CA LYS A 88 4.06 12.72 -9.29
C LYS A 88 2.85 11.82 -9.55
N LEU A 89 2.24 11.33 -8.49
CA LEU A 89 1.09 10.42 -8.53
C LEU A 89 0.00 10.93 -7.61
N ILE A 90 -1.25 10.59 -7.92
CA ILE A 90 -2.33 10.65 -6.94
C ILE A 90 -2.25 9.37 -6.12
N MET A 91 -2.34 9.46 -4.79
CA MET A 91 -2.17 8.31 -3.89
C MET A 91 -2.97 7.09 -4.38
N PRO A 92 -2.31 6.00 -4.83
CA PRO A 92 -3.00 4.86 -5.37
C PRO A 92 -3.68 4.05 -4.27
N ASN A 93 -4.72 3.30 -4.63
CA ASN A 93 -5.40 2.41 -3.69
C ASN A 93 -4.85 0.97 -3.72
N SER A 94 -5.27 0.20 -2.74
CA SER A 94 -5.02 -1.25 -2.63
C SER A 94 -5.95 -2.02 -3.57
N TYR A 95 -5.60 -3.27 -3.90
CA TYR A 95 -6.47 -4.15 -4.69
C TYR A 95 -6.25 -5.62 -4.36
N TYR A 96 -7.22 -6.48 -4.69
CA TYR A 96 -7.10 -7.92 -4.48
C TYR A 96 -6.47 -8.65 -5.66
N VAL A 97 -5.73 -9.71 -5.33
CA VAL A 97 -5.25 -10.75 -6.25
C VAL A 97 -5.55 -12.14 -5.67
N GLY A 98 -5.26 -13.20 -6.42
CA GLY A 98 -5.47 -14.58 -5.96
C GLY A 98 -6.94 -14.90 -5.67
N LEU A 99 -7.84 -14.47 -6.57
CA LEU A 99 -9.30 -14.64 -6.43
C LEU A 99 -9.90 -13.94 -5.19
N GLY A 100 -9.35 -12.81 -4.77
CA GLY A 100 -9.91 -12.02 -3.66
C GLY A 100 -9.28 -12.33 -2.30
N THR A 101 -8.28 -13.21 -2.25
CA THR A 101 -7.69 -13.67 -0.97
C THR A 101 -6.53 -12.81 -0.49
N VAL A 102 -5.75 -12.22 -1.42
CA VAL A 102 -4.54 -11.46 -1.09
C VAL A 102 -4.74 -9.99 -1.44
N VAL A 103 -4.58 -9.11 -0.45
CA VAL A 103 -4.56 -7.65 -0.64
C VAL A 103 -3.16 -7.22 -1.03
N VAL A 104 -3.02 -6.61 -2.19
CA VAL A 104 -1.82 -5.88 -2.61
C VAL A 104 -1.97 -4.43 -2.13
N PRO A 105 -1.02 -3.92 -1.32
CA PRO A 105 -1.08 -2.54 -0.84
C PRO A 105 -0.81 -1.55 -1.99
N PRO A 106 -1.03 -0.24 -1.77
CA PRO A 106 -0.66 0.81 -2.72
C PRO A 106 0.79 0.64 -3.19
N THR A 107 0.96 0.30 -4.46
CA THR A 107 2.26 -0.07 -5.05
C THR A 107 2.42 0.64 -6.39
N LEU A 108 3.60 1.22 -6.60
CA LEU A 108 4.04 1.76 -7.88
C LEU A 108 4.85 0.68 -8.60
N TYR A 109 4.50 0.40 -9.84
CA TYR A 109 5.25 -0.48 -10.71
C TYR A 109 6.05 0.35 -11.69
N LEU A 110 7.36 0.11 -11.74
CA LEU A 110 8.28 0.71 -12.70
C LEU A 110 8.70 -0.39 -13.68
N GLU A 111 8.58 -0.11 -14.97
CA GLU A 111 8.99 -1.02 -16.04
C GLU A 111 9.99 -0.33 -16.95
N TYR A 112 11.12 -0.98 -17.22
CA TYR A 112 12.10 -0.52 -18.21
C TYR A 112 12.80 -1.70 -18.86
N VAL A 113 13.48 -1.43 -19.98
CA VAL A 113 14.33 -2.39 -20.67
C VAL A 113 15.77 -1.96 -20.45
N ASN A 114 16.63 -2.88 -20.01
CA ASN A 114 18.06 -2.61 -19.83
C ASN A 114 18.79 -2.70 -21.19
N GLN A 115 20.03 -2.21 -21.29
CA GLN A 115 20.86 -2.27 -22.51
C GLN A 115 21.00 -3.69 -23.09
N PHE A 116 20.89 -4.73 -22.25
CA PHE A 116 20.90 -6.13 -22.64
C PHE A 116 19.56 -6.68 -23.13
N ASP A 117 18.58 -5.81 -23.40
CA ASP A 117 17.23 -6.17 -23.87
C ASP A 117 16.39 -7.00 -22.87
N VAL A 118 16.76 -6.94 -21.58
CA VAL A 118 16.04 -7.61 -20.49
C VAL A 118 14.99 -6.67 -19.91
N LYS A 119 13.71 -7.08 -19.91
CA LYS A 119 12.62 -6.36 -19.24
C LYS A 119 12.77 -6.47 -17.71
N ARG A 120 12.76 -5.34 -17.02
CA ARG A 120 12.81 -5.22 -15.56
C ARG A 120 11.51 -4.62 -15.05
N ASN A 121 10.93 -5.25 -14.03
CA ASN A 121 9.77 -4.77 -13.31
C ASN A 121 10.14 -4.57 -11.83
N ILE A 122 10.03 -3.34 -11.34
CA ILE A 122 10.29 -2.99 -9.94
C ILE A 122 8.97 -2.63 -9.28
N SER A 123 8.66 -3.25 -8.15
CA SER A 123 7.52 -2.90 -7.31
C SER A 123 7.98 -2.06 -6.12
N VAL A 124 7.54 -0.80 -6.04
CA VAL A 124 7.79 0.10 -4.92
C VAL A 124 6.53 0.21 -4.08
N LYS A 125 6.59 -0.28 -2.83
CA LYS A 125 5.48 -0.18 -1.89
C LYS A 125 5.35 1.25 -1.38
N LEU A 126 4.22 1.90 -1.67
CA LEU A 126 3.96 3.30 -1.32
C LEU A 126 3.28 3.47 0.03
N SER A 127 2.53 2.48 0.51
CA SER A 127 1.88 2.54 1.84
C SER A 127 1.47 1.14 2.30
N TYR A 128 0.92 1.01 3.50
CA TYR A 128 0.25 -0.22 3.95
C TYR A 128 -1.22 -0.29 3.50
N GLY A 129 -1.75 0.79 2.90
CA GLY A 129 -3.16 0.88 2.51
C GLY A 129 -4.03 1.39 3.66
N ILE A 130 -5.30 1.68 3.36
CA ILE A 130 -6.24 2.18 4.36
C ILE A 130 -6.60 1.04 5.31
N PRO A 131 -6.38 1.18 6.62
CA PRO A 131 -6.59 0.10 7.58
C PRO A 131 -8.07 -0.23 7.75
N TYR A 132 -8.37 -1.46 8.17
CA TYR A 132 -9.74 -1.93 8.41
C TYR A 132 -10.66 -1.83 7.19
N ARG A 133 -10.10 -2.03 5.99
CA ARG A 133 -10.83 -2.06 4.71
C ARG A 133 -10.77 -3.40 3.98
N SER A 134 -10.11 -4.38 4.59
CA SER A 134 -10.03 -5.73 4.02
C SER A 134 -11.38 -6.46 4.14
N LEU A 135 -11.76 -7.18 3.09
CA LEU A 135 -12.89 -8.11 3.04
C LEU A 135 -12.51 -9.46 3.66
N THR A 136 -11.22 -9.73 3.75
CA THR A 136 -10.66 -10.94 4.35
C THR A 136 -10.03 -10.62 5.71
N TRP A 137 -9.92 -11.62 6.57
CA TRP A 137 -9.10 -11.50 7.78
C TRP A 137 -7.65 -11.25 7.39
N PRO A 138 -6.88 -10.55 8.23
CA PRO A 138 -5.48 -10.31 7.92
C PRO A 138 -4.71 -11.63 7.82
N GLY A 139 -3.91 -11.74 6.78
CA GLY A 139 -3.14 -12.96 6.47
C GLY A 139 -1.94 -13.15 7.39
N PRO A 140 -1.40 -14.37 7.48
CA PRO A 140 -0.17 -14.65 8.22
C PRO A 140 0.98 -13.81 7.64
N GLY A 141 1.48 -12.85 8.43
CA GLY A 141 2.55 -11.93 8.02
C GLY A 141 2.18 -10.44 8.07
N GLN A 142 0.89 -10.09 8.20
CA GLN A 142 0.46 -8.70 8.35
C GLN A 142 0.47 -8.24 9.82
N ASN A 143 1.59 -8.37 10.55
CA ASN A 143 1.76 -7.97 11.97
C ASN A 143 0.64 -8.38 12.95
N THR A 144 -0.33 -9.20 12.54
CA THR A 144 -1.59 -9.45 13.24
C THR A 144 -1.79 -10.92 13.46
N ALA A 145 -2.43 -11.27 14.58
CA ALA A 145 -2.76 -12.64 14.92
C ALA A 145 -3.64 -13.27 13.80
N PRO A 146 -3.08 -14.16 12.96
CA PRO A 146 -3.86 -14.76 11.90
C PRO A 146 -4.87 -15.74 12.50
N ARG A 147 -6.05 -15.85 11.88
CA ARG A 147 -7.00 -16.93 12.17
C ARG A 147 -6.47 -18.26 11.60
N ALA A 148 -5.44 -18.80 12.23
CA ALA A 148 -4.71 -19.98 11.74
C ALA A 148 -5.45 -21.30 12.00
N ASN A 149 -6.27 -21.38 13.05
CA ASN A 149 -7.03 -22.57 13.41
C ASN A 149 -8.24 -22.23 14.29
N VAL A 150 -9.05 -23.25 14.61
CA VAL A 150 -10.22 -23.14 15.48
C VAL A 150 -9.91 -22.66 16.90
N MET A 151 -8.68 -22.87 17.37
CA MET A 151 -8.22 -22.42 18.70
C MET A 151 -8.00 -20.90 18.76
N PHE A 152 -8.11 -20.18 17.63
CA PHE A 152 -8.08 -18.72 17.59
C PHE A 152 -9.07 -18.08 18.60
N TYR A 153 -10.24 -18.69 18.81
CA TYR A 153 -11.23 -18.21 19.79
C TYR A 153 -11.05 -18.78 21.21
N GLY A 154 -10.13 -19.73 21.40
CA GLY A 154 -9.98 -20.49 22.64
C GLY A 154 -9.07 -19.86 23.70
N THR A 155 -8.32 -18.80 23.38
CA THR A 155 -7.22 -18.30 24.22
C THR A 155 -7.51 -16.97 24.95
N GLN A 156 -8.71 -16.41 24.87
CA GLN A 156 -8.98 -15.02 25.29
C GLN A 156 -9.90 -14.86 26.53
N PHE A 157 -9.76 -15.72 27.54
CA PHE A 157 -10.59 -15.64 28.75
C PHE A 157 -10.05 -14.75 29.89
N ASN A 158 -8.78 -14.31 29.81
CA ASN A 158 -8.11 -13.51 30.85
C ASN A 158 -7.74 -12.10 30.34
N LEU A 159 -8.72 -11.36 29.85
CA LEU A 159 -8.52 -9.96 29.43
C LEU A 159 -8.80 -9.01 30.60
N PRO A 160 -8.08 -7.87 30.70
CA PRO A 160 -8.32 -6.90 31.76
C PRO A 160 -9.70 -6.27 31.62
N VAL A 161 -10.36 -5.99 32.75
CA VAL A 161 -11.59 -5.19 32.78
C VAL A 161 -11.25 -3.76 32.34
N ARG A 162 -12.00 -3.24 31.35
CA ARG A 162 -11.79 -1.90 30.77
C ARG A 162 -13.06 -1.07 30.87
N SER A 163 -12.90 0.25 31.01
CA SER A 163 -14.02 1.19 30.95
C SER A 163 -14.49 1.41 29.51
N GLN A 164 -15.70 1.95 29.34
CA GLN A 164 -16.22 2.34 28.02
C GLN A 164 -15.30 3.36 27.31
N GLU A 165 -14.72 4.30 28.06
CA GLU A 165 -13.76 5.26 27.50
C GLU A 165 -12.50 4.56 27.00
N GLN A 166 -11.97 3.64 27.78
CA GLN A 166 -10.75 2.91 27.41
C GLN A 166 -10.99 2.08 26.15
N ILE A 167 -12.14 1.43 26.01
CA ILE A 167 -12.51 0.73 24.77
C ILE A 167 -12.54 1.68 23.57
N LEU A 168 -13.12 2.87 23.71
CA LEU A 168 -13.20 3.85 22.61
C LEU A 168 -11.83 4.39 22.21
N ARG A 169 -10.94 4.63 23.18
CA ARG A 169 -9.57 5.07 22.92
C ARG A 169 -8.72 3.96 22.30
N ASP A 170 -8.83 2.74 22.81
CA ASP A 170 -8.10 1.58 22.29
C ASP A 170 -8.58 1.20 20.88
N SER A 171 -9.84 1.47 20.54
CA SER A 171 -10.44 1.19 19.23
C SER A 171 -10.35 2.37 18.25
N CYS A 172 -9.62 3.43 18.60
CA CYS A 172 -9.48 4.59 17.73
C CYS A 172 -8.72 4.22 16.45
N TYR A 173 -9.04 4.89 15.34
CA TYR A 173 -8.32 4.66 14.09
C TYR A 173 -6.86 5.13 14.24
N PRO A 174 -5.90 4.38 13.66
CA PRO A 174 -4.50 4.76 13.72
C PRO A 174 -4.30 6.05 12.93
N VAL A 175 -3.47 6.93 13.49
CA VAL A 175 -3.10 8.21 12.86
C VAL A 175 -2.35 7.98 11.54
N GLN A 176 -1.60 6.88 11.46
CA GLN A 176 -0.95 6.42 10.25
C GLN A 176 -1.79 5.33 9.61
N ASN A 177 -1.86 5.31 8.27
CA ASN A 177 -2.51 4.24 7.49
C ASN A 177 -1.70 2.94 7.57
N LYS A 178 -1.64 2.35 8.77
CA LYS A 178 -0.98 1.11 9.12
C LYS A 178 -1.92 0.37 10.06
N MET A 179 -2.25 -0.86 9.70
CA MET A 179 -3.07 -1.72 10.54
C MET A 179 -2.30 -2.08 11.82
N ASP A 180 -2.99 -2.03 12.95
CA ASP A 180 -2.42 -2.36 14.24
C ASP A 180 -2.01 -3.83 14.30
N SER A 181 -1.07 -4.17 15.19
CA SER A 181 -0.61 -5.55 15.35
C SER A 181 -1.66 -6.47 15.97
N ASP A 182 -2.74 -5.91 16.50
CA ASP A 182 -3.89 -6.67 16.91
C ASP A 182 -5.12 -6.12 16.19
N PHE A 183 -5.39 -6.65 14.99
CA PHE A 183 -6.54 -6.26 14.17
C PHE A 183 -7.87 -6.38 14.93
N TRP A 184 -7.96 -7.36 15.83
CA TRP A 184 -9.16 -7.62 16.62
C TRP A 184 -9.24 -6.73 17.86
N GLY A 185 -8.14 -6.04 18.17
CA GLY A 185 -7.93 -5.32 19.40
C GLY A 185 -8.06 -6.24 20.63
N LEU A 186 -8.04 -5.60 21.79
CA LEU A 186 -8.43 -6.27 23.02
C LEU A 186 -9.95 -6.42 22.99
N LYS A 187 -10.49 -7.63 23.23
CA LYS A 187 -11.94 -7.86 23.33
C LYS A 187 -12.52 -7.16 24.59
N PRO A 188 -13.78 -6.68 24.59
CA PRO A 188 -14.44 -6.27 25.82
C PRO A 188 -14.47 -7.44 26.83
N PRO A 189 -14.32 -7.18 28.13
CA PRO A 189 -14.53 -8.21 29.15
C PRO A 189 -15.96 -8.76 29.03
N LEU A 190 -16.15 -10.05 29.25
CA LEU A 190 -17.47 -10.63 29.47
C LEU A 190 -17.95 -10.35 30.90
#